data_AF-A0A7R9BM85-F1
#
_entry.id   AF-A0A7R9BM85-F1
#
_cell.length_a   1.000
_cell.length_b   1.000
_cell.length_c   1.000
_cell.angle_alpha   90.00
_cell.angle_beta   90.00
_cell.angle_gamma   90.00
#
_symmetry.space_group_name_H-M   'P 1'
#
loop_
_entity.id
_entity.type
_entity.pdbx_description
1 polymer ?
#
loop_
_entity_poly.entity_id
_entity_poly.type
_entity_poly.pdbx_seq_one_letter_code
_entity_poly.pdbx_strand_id
1 'polypeptide(L)'
;MMSKAFSKVKAAKAVVSKVRHGRWYKTEIPAGLAGAGPPLGPLLGSRGVNVQQFCKDFNERTKDMKEGLPLQVHIAFNPDKTYDMRLLMPCTSYFVKQAAGATRGSYTVGKDVAGKITLRHVYEIAQLKSQDITLQMMSMEEICKCVVKTAKSCGVEVVEGDIDPVEYEGFLKNRALEIEAKIAELKELRETKCSWPQEADQTGLKVLVFSDTHLLGSREGHWFDKLRREWQMRRAYHTALTLFKPELVLHIGDAFDEGLWCSDEEFKYHVDRFNSMFPPPAGPESRIVAVGNHDIGSGFGRTSRNKKRFEEAFGEGPVRSVIFGKTRFVIVDSMTLDETGAGAELLQRIASNSVVEPDVGRPVLVTHYPLFRKSDEACDEPDGATELAKRMQFVEGVQALKVATSNMLLNVLQPRLAFSGHSHSGCRTYHPRSETEEWTLSSFSWRNRNNPSFSLLWITADKHALEKCYLPEESSVIQLYMIGAVGILCALAYSVLFPVKAVKLN
;
A
#
# COMPACT_ATOMS: atom_id res chain seq x y z
N MET A 1 49.19 6.97 10.40
CA MET A 1 47.94 7.55 10.94
C MET A 1 46.68 6.69 10.77
N MET A 2 46.68 5.59 9.98
CA MET A 2 45.47 4.78 9.71
C MET A 2 45.03 3.80 10.81
N SER A 3 45.87 3.48 11.79
CA SER A 3 45.52 2.52 12.87
C SER A 3 44.52 3.09 13.90
N LYS A 4 44.52 4.41 14.12
CA LYS A 4 43.63 5.08 15.10
C LYS A 4 42.21 5.30 14.59
N ALA A 5 41.99 5.25 13.27
CA ALA A 5 40.65 5.38 12.67
C ALA A 5 39.84 4.07 12.78
N PHE A 6 40.50 2.91 12.60
CA PHE A 6 39.87 1.60 12.77
C PHE A 6 39.43 1.32 14.22
N SER A 7 40.16 1.82 15.22
CA SER A 7 39.73 1.69 16.62
C SER A 7 38.53 2.59 16.94
N LYS A 8 38.44 3.77 16.32
CA LYS A 8 37.27 4.67 16.43
C LYS A 8 36.01 4.10 15.76
N VAL A 9 36.14 3.36 14.66
CA VAL A 9 35.00 2.64 14.03
C VAL A 9 34.52 1.48 14.91
N LYS A 10 35.43 0.76 15.59
CA LYS A 10 35.06 -0.24 16.61
C LYS A 10 34.38 0.39 17.84
N ALA A 11 34.83 1.58 18.26
CA ALA A 11 34.22 2.33 19.36
C ALA A 11 32.85 2.95 18.98
N ALA A 12 32.67 3.39 17.73
CA ALA A 12 31.40 3.92 17.22
C ALA A 12 30.30 2.84 17.12
N LYS A 13 30.68 1.56 16.93
CA LYS A 13 29.75 0.42 17.01
C LYS A 13 29.18 0.19 18.41
N ALA A 14 29.80 0.78 19.45
CA ALA A 14 29.42 0.61 20.85
C ALA A 14 28.59 1.76 21.42
N VAL A 15 28.26 2.80 20.64
CA VAL A 15 27.38 3.89 21.06
C VAL A 15 26.10 3.87 20.22
N VAL A 16 25.44 2.70 20.20
CA VAL A 16 23.99 2.68 19.99
C VAL A 16 23.42 3.39 21.21
N SER A 17 22.84 4.57 21.04
CA SER A 17 22.02 5.17 22.09
C SER A 17 20.96 4.13 22.44
N LYS A 18 21.06 3.54 23.64
CA LYS A 18 20.02 2.66 24.16
C LYS A 18 18.76 3.49 24.18
N VAL A 19 17.89 3.29 23.20
CA VAL A 19 16.55 3.86 23.21
C VAL A 19 15.94 3.38 24.52
N ARG A 20 15.73 4.30 25.46
CA ARG A 20 15.13 4.00 26.75
C ARG A 20 13.66 3.73 26.49
N HIS A 21 13.37 2.49 26.14
CA HIS A 21 12.00 2.07 25.98
C HIS A 21 11.29 2.05 27.35
N GLY A 22 10.01 2.41 27.36
CA GLY A 22 9.20 2.41 28.58
C GLY A 22 9.20 1.04 29.27
N ARG A 23 9.05 1.05 30.60
CA ARG A 23 9.03 -0.15 31.45
C ARG A 23 7.92 -1.15 31.08
N TRP A 24 6.83 -0.64 30.49
CA TRP A 24 5.64 -1.41 30.14
C TRP A 24 5.40 -1.38 28.63
N TYR A 25 4.89 -2.48 28.10
CA TYR A 25 4.35 -2.56 26.76
C TYR A 25 2.96 -3.19 26.77
N LYS A 26 2.06 -2.62 26.00
CA LYS A 26 0.67 -3.07 25.85
C LYS A 26 0.47 -3.51 24.42
N THR A 27 -0.02 -4.72 24.23
CA THR A 27 -0.37 -5.25 22.91
C THR A 27 -1.58 -6.16 23.01
N GLU A 28 -2.17 -6.46 21.88
CA GLU A 28 -3.19 -7.49 21.73
C GLU A 28 -2.53 -8.74 21.12
N ILE A 29 -2.81 -9.92 21.67
CA ILE A 29 -2.32 -11.21 21.16
C ILE A 29 -3.48 -12.20 21.17
N PRO A 30 -3.77 -12.89 20.04
CA PRO A 30 -4.78 -13.93 20.01
C PRO A 30 -4.37 -15.13 20.88
N ALA A 31 -5.28 -15.61 21.73
CA ALA A 31 -5.09 -16.74 22.62
C ALA A 31 -4.65 -18.00 21.84
N GLY A 32 -3.65 -18.72 22.37
CA GLY A 32 -3.08 -19.93 21.76
C GLY A 32 -2.27 -19.74 20.47
N LEU A 33 -2.24 -18.52 19.93
CA LEU A 33 -1.67 -18.21 18.61
C LEU A 33 -0.48 -17.23 18.68
N ALA A 34 0.25 -17.18 19.80
CA ALA A 34 1.46 -16.36 19.88
C ALA A 34 2.57 -16.92 18.99
N GLY A 35 3.01 -16.12 18.02
CA GLY A 35 4.09 -16.43 17.09
C GLY A 35 5.33 -15.55 17.31
N ALA A 36 6.51 -16.08 16.99
CA ALA A 36 7.77 -15.33 17.03
C ALA A 36 7.94 -14.32 15.87
N GLY A 37 6.92 -14.20 15.00
CA GLY A 37 6.90 -13.24 13.89
C GLY A 37 6.61 -11.80 14.33
N PRO A 38 6.68 -10.84 13.40
CA PRO A 38 6.15 -9.48 13.62
C PRO A 38 4.65 -9.51 13.95
N PRO A 39 4.13 -8.58 14.79
CA PRO A 39 4.81 -7.46 15.45
C PRO A 39 5.59 -7.83 16.73
N LEU A 40 5.32 -9.00 17.33
CA LEU A 40 5.77 -9.38 18.67
C LEU A 40 7.28 -9.72 18.74
N GLY A 41 7.78 -10.53 17.81
CA GLY A 41 9.17 -11.00 17.81
C GLY A 41 10.23 -9.91 17.72
N PRO A 42 10.12 -8.95 16.77
CA PRO A 42 11.06 -7.83 16.67
C PRO A 42 11.10 -6.98 17.94
N LEU A 43 9.95 -6.77 18.59
CA LEU A 43 9.86 -5.98 19.80
C LEU A 43 10.51 -6.70 20.98
N LEU A 44 10.11 -7.93 21.28
CA LEU A 44 10.68 -8.70 22.39
C LEU A 44 12.19 -8.92 22.21
N GLY A 45 12.62 -9.17 20.96
CA GLY A 45 14.04 -9.27 20.60
C GLY A 45 14.81 -7.97 20.84
N SER A 46 14.24 -6.81 20.51
CA SER A 46 14.86 -5.50 20.81
C SER A 46 15.04 -5.24 22.30
N ARG A 47 14.22 -5.88 23.15
CA ARG A 47 14.31 -5.82 24.62
C ARG A 47 15.23 -6.89 25.22
N GLY A 48 15.81 -7.76 24.39
CA GLY A 48 16.68 -8.85 24.82
C GLY A 48 15.94 -10.01 25.51
N VAL A 49 14.61 -10.09 25.36
CA VAL A 49 13.79 -11.17 25.88
C VAL A 49 13.82 -12.37 24.92
N ASN A 50 13.82 -13.59 25.46
CA ASN A 50 13.70 -14.80 24.65
C ASN A 50 12.26 -14.93 24.09
N VAL A 51 12.10 -14.61 22.81
CA VAL A 51 10.81 -14.60 22.10
C VAL A 51 10.14 -15.97 22.09
N GLN A 52 10.89 -17.03 21.84
CA GLN A 52 10.33 -18.38 21.78
C GLN A 52 9.80 -18.83 23.15
N GLN A 53 10.53 -18.46 24.22
CA GLN A 53 10.08 -18.75 25.58
C GLN A 53 8.81 -17.97 25.93
N PHE A 54 8.74 -16.69 25.55
CA PHE A 54 7.54 -15.88 25.72
C PHE A 54 6.33 -16.48 25.01
N CYS A 55 6.47 -16.89 23.74
CA CYS A 55 5.36 -17.48 22.99
C CYS A 55 4.88 -18.80 23.62
N LYS A 56 5.81 -19.64 24.10
CA LYS A 56 5.46 -20.89 24.82
C LYS A 56 4.70 -20.59 26.11
N ASP A 57 5.23 -19.69 26.95
CA ASP A 57 4.61 -19.29 28.21
C ASP A 57 3.24 -18.64 27.99
N PHE A 58 3.07 -17.81 26.96
CA PHE A 58 1.78 -17.24 26.58
C PHE A 58 0.77 -18.32 26.13
N ASN A 59 1.17 -19.21 25.21
CA ASN A 59 0.28 -20.25 24.69
C ASN A 59 -0.10 -21.27 25.77
N GLU A 60 0.79 -21.55 26.72
CA GLU A 60 0.51 -22.41 27.86
C GLU A 60 -0.50 -21.76 28.83
N ARG A 61 -0.31 -20.47 29.18
CA ARG A 61 -1.25 -19.72 30.03
C ARG A 61 -2.62 -19.49 29.40
N THR A 62 -2.70 -19.52 28.08
CA THR A 62 -3.94 -19.27 27.32
C THR A 62 -4.57 -20.55 26.77
N LYS A 63 -4.04 -21.73 27.15
CA LYS A 63 -4.48 -23.03 26.64
C LYS A 63 -5.95 -23.35 26.96
N ASP A 64 -6.44 -22.91 28.12
CA ASP A 64 -7.82 -23.15 28.56
C ASP A 64 -8.81 -22.10 28.01
N MET A 65 -8.31 -21.10 27.28
CA MET A 65 -9.14 -20.07 26.64
C MET A 65 -9.47 -20.45 25.21
N LYS A 66 -10.57 -19.91 24.67
CA LYS A 66 -10.94 -20.12 23.28
C LYS A 66 -9.84 -19.58 22.35
N GLU A 67 -9.33 -20.44 21.47
CA GLU A 67 -8.31 -20.09 20.49
C GLU A 67 -8.75 -18.89 19.63
N GLY A 68 -7.82 -17.96 19.39
CA GLY A 68 -8.08 -16.75 18.59
C GLY A 68 -8.75 -15.60 19.33
N LEU A 69 -9.08 -15.75 20.62
CA LEU A 69 -9.63 -14.67 21.43
C LEU A 69 -8.57 -13.55 21.61
N PRO A 70 -8.85 -12.28 21.26
CA PRO A 70 -7.88 -11.20 21.33
C PRO A 70 -7.64 -10.73 22.77
N LEU A 71 -6.59 -11.23 23.41
CA LEU A 71 -6.26 -10.89 24.80
C LEU A 71 -5.39 -9.64 24.85
N GLN A 72 -5.67 -8.77 25.82
CA GLN A 72 -4.78 -7.66 26.12
C GLN A 72 -3.61 -8.15 26.98
N VAL A 73 -2.39 -7.90 26.53
CA VAL A 73 -1.18 -8.36 27.19
C VAL A 73 -0.35 -7.16 27.64
N HIS A 74 -0.16 -7.06 28.94
CA HIS A 74 0.73 -6.08 29.55
C HIS A 74 2.05 -6.77 29.91
N ILE A 75 3.13 -6.33 29.28
CA ILE A 75 4.47 -6.89 29.46
C ILE A 75 5.33 -5.87 30.21
N ALA A 76 5.79 -6.24 31.40
CA ALA A 76 6.81 -5.50 32.12
C ALA A 76 8.18 -6.09 31.80
N PHE A 77 9.13 -5.25 31.41
CA PHE A 77 10.50 -5.69 31.12
C PHE A 77 11.41 -5.38 32.30
N ASN A 78 12.11 -6.40 32.79
CA ASN A 78 13.06 -6.28 33.89
C ASN A 78 14.50 -6.09 33.37
N PRO A 79 15.40 -5.44 34.15
CA PRO A 79 16.78 -5.18 33.74
C PRO A 79 17.61 -6.44 33.47
N ASP A 80 17.24 -7.56 34.09
CA ASP A 80 17.84 -8.89 33.95
C ASP A 80 17.38 -9.65 32.69
N LYS A 81 16.62 -8.98 31.80
CA LYS A 81 16.01 -9.54 30.57
C LYS A 81 14.90 -10.57 30.85
N THR A 82 14.42 -10.66 32.08
CA THR A 82 13.16 -11.35 32.38
C THR A 82 11.96 -10.46 32.07
N TYR A 83 10.78 -11.06 32.02
CA TYR A 83 9.54 -10.35 31.75
C TYR A 83 8.44 -10.80 32.72
N ASP A 84 7.60 -9.86 33.14
CA ASP A 84 6.36 -10.14 33.84
C ASP A 84 5.20 -9.89 32.90
N MET A 85 4.48 -10.96 32.55
CA MET A 85 3.33 -10.89 31.66
C MET A 85 2.04 -10.94 32.47
N ARG A 86 1.18 -9.94 32.26
CA ARG A 86 -0.19 -9.91 32.80
C ARG A 86 -1.17 -10.01 31.65
N LEU A 87 -2.03 -11.02 31.72
CA LEU A 87 -3.12 -11.23 30.78
C LEU A 87 -4.35 -10.48 31.29
N LEU A 88 -4.96 -9.70 30.41
CA LEU A 88 -6.21 -9.01 30.63
C LEU A 88 -7.23 -9.51 29.62
N MET A 89 -8.49 -9.46 30.02
CA MET A 89 -9.60 -9.83 29.15
C MET A 89 -9.65 -8.91 27.91
N PRO A 90 -10.16 -9.39 26.77
CA PRO A 90 -10.33 -8.62 25.53
C PRO A 90 -10.95 -7.25 25.76
N CYS A 91 -10.70 -6.28 24.87
CA CYS A 91 -11.32 -4.95 24.95
C CYS A 91 -12.84 -5.07 25.18
N THR A 92 -13.43 -4.19 26.00
CA THR A 92 -14.90 -4.17 26.20
C THR A 92 -15.65 -4.02 24.87
N SER A 93 -15.07 -3.32 23.89
CA SER A 93 -15.60 -3.19 22.54
C SER A 93 -15.69 -4.53 21.79
N TYR A 94 -14.79 -5.48 22.03
CA TYR A 94 -14.85 -6.83 21.47
C TYR A 94 -16.06 -7.58 22.01
N PHE A 95 -16.24 -7.59 23.34
CA PHE A 95 -17.37 -8.27 23.98
C PHE A 95 -18.72 -7.67 23.60
N VAL A 96 -18.81 -6.35 23.54
CA VAL A 96 -20.03 -5.65 23.11
C VAL A 96 -20.40 -6.05 21.67
N LYS A 97 -19.43 -6.05 20.76
CA LYS A 97 -19.65 -6.46 19.36
C LYS A 97 -20.05 -7.92 19.25
N GLN A 98 -19.37 -8.80 19.98
CA GLN A 98 -19.67 -10.23 20.00
C GLN A 98 -21.07 -10.51 20.56
N ALA A 99 -21.44 -9.88 21.68
CA ALA A 99 -22.77 -10.00 22.28
C ALA A 99 -23.87 -9.45 21.38
N ALA A 100 -23.56 -8.43 20.58
CA ALA A 100 -24.47 -7.88 19.57
C ALA A 100 -24.50 -8.69 18.26
N GLY A 101 -23.61 -9.68 18.05
CA GLY A 101 -23.47 -10.36 16.76
C GLY A 101 -22.92 -9.46 15.64
N ALA A 102 -22.35 -8.30 15.98
CA ALA A 102 -21.86 -7.32 15.02
C ALA A 102 -20.38 -7.54 14.71
N THR A 103 -20.01 -7.59 13.43
CA THR A 103 -18.61 -7.70 12.99
C THR A 103 -17.86 -6.36 13.13
N ARG A 104 -18.56 -5.24 12.91
CA ARG A 104 -18.02 -3.87 12.95
C ARG A 104 -18.94 -2.96 13.79
N GLY A 105 -18.38 -1.88 14.34
CA GLY A 105 -19.17 -0.82 14.98
C GLY A 105 -19.85 0.09 13.96
N SER A 106 -20.69 1.01 14.45
CA SER A 106 -21.41 2.00 13.64
C SER A 106 -20.46 2.98 12.93
N TYR A 107 -20.83 3.39 11.72
CA TYR A 107 -20.10 4.42 10.97
C TYR A 107 -20.38 5.82 11.50
N THR A 108 -21.60 6.06 12.00
CA THR A 108 -22.01 7.36 12.56
C THR A 108 -22.73 7.15 13.89
N VAL A 109 -21.97 7.33 14.97
CA VAL A 109 -22.45 7.17 16.34
C VAL A 109 -23.69 8.05 16.56
N GLY A 110 -24.80 7.42 16.98
CA GLY A 110 -26.06 8.10 17.30
C GLY A 110 -27.05 8.25 16.16
N LYS A 111 -26.65 8.04 14.89
CA LYS A 111 -27.57 7.96 13.74
C LYS A 111 -27.84 6.53 13.31
N ASP A 112 -26.82 5.70 13.44
CA ASP A 112 -26.78 4.34 12.90
C ASP A 112 -26.54 3.33 14.03
N VAL A 113 -27.37 2.30 14.09
CA VAL A 113 -27.36 1.28 15.15
C VAL A 113 -26.67 0.03 14.61
N ALA A 114 -25.53 -0.33 15.20
CA ALA A 114 -24.74 -1.50 14.80
C ALA A 114 -25.28 -2.82 15.37
N GLY A 115 -26.06 -2.77 16.44
CA GLY A 115 -26.63 -3.93 17.11
C GLY A 115 -27.31 -3.55 18.41
N LYS A 116 -27.94 -4.53 19.07
CA LYS A 116 -28.64 -4.35 20.34
C LYS A 116 -28.12 -5.35 21.36
N ILE A 117 -27.99 -4.91 22.62
CA ILE A 117 -27.68 -5.78 23.76
C ILE A 117 -28.62 -5.49 24.92
N THR A 118 -28.86 -6.48 25.77
CA THR A 118 -29.71 -6.32 26.97
C THR A 118 -28.87 -5.92 28.18
N LEU A 119 -29.54 -5.45 29.24
CA LEU A 119 -28.89 -5.23 30.54
C LEU A 119 -28.24 -6.51 31.12
N ARG A 120 -28.77 -7.69 30.78
CA ARG A 120 -28.16 -8.99 31.16
C ARG A 120 -26.79 -9.16 30.53
N HIS A 121 -26.68 -8.93 29.22
CA HIS A 121 -25.39 -8.96 28.52
C HIS A 121 -24.40 -7.93 29.09
N VAL A 122 -24.87 -6.73 29.42
CA VAL A 122 -24.03 -5.70 30.05
C VAL A 122 -23.45 -6.18 31.38
N TYR A 123 -24.27 -6.82 32.22
CA TYR A 123 -23.85 -7.34 33.51
C TYR A 123 -22.86 -8.51 33.37
N GLU A 124 -23.11 -9.45 32.45
CA GLU A 124 -22.20 -10.56 32.17
C GLU A 124 -20.83 -10.07 31.66
N ILE A 125 -20.83 -9.09 30.74
CA ILE A 125 -19.60 -8.47 30.25
C ILE A 125 -18.87 -7.76 31.40
N ALA A 126 -19.60 -7.05 32.26
CA ALA A 126 -19.02 -6.38 33.43
C ALA A 126 -18.41 -7.39 34.41
N GLN A 127 -19.05 -8.54 34.63
CA GLN A 127 -18.56 -9.60 35.53
C GLN A 127 -17.32 -10.29 34.99
N LEU A 128 -17.23 -10.49 33.67
CA LEU A 128 -16.00 -10.96 33.02
C LEU A 128 -14.89 -9.92 33.17
N LYS A 129 -15.23 -8.65 32.98
CA LYS A 129 -14.27 -7.54 33.07
C LYS A 129 -13.82 -7.20 34.48
N SER A 130 -14.62 -7.45 35.50
CA SER A 130 -14.23 -7.18 36.90
C SER A 130 -13.05 -8.03 37.38
N GLN A 131 -12.72 -9.11 36.66
CA GLN A 131 -11.53 -9.93 36.91
C GLN A 131 -10.23 -9.20 36.52
N ASP A 132 -10.30 -8.21 35.64
CA ASP A 132 -9.14 -7.42 35.22
C ASP A 132 -8.59 -6.62 36.40
N ILE A 133 -7.28 -6.73 36.64
CA ILE A 133 -6.60 -6.03 37.75
C ILE A 133 -6.82 -4.51 37.75
N THR A 134 -7.10 -3.93 36.58
CA THR A 134 -7.36 -2.48 36.44
C THR A 134 -8.73 -2.06 36.95
N LEU A 135 -9.67 -3.00 37.12
CA LEU A 135 -11.05 -2.74 37.51
C LEU A 135 -11.40 -3.27 38.90
N GLN A 136 -10.46 -3.95 39.59
CA GLN A 136 -10.68 -4.54 40.92
C GLN A 136 -11.08 -3.55 42.02
N MET A 137 -10.77 -2.26 41.84
CA MET A 137 -11.12 -1.19 42.79
C MET A 137 -12.42 -0.45 42.43
N MET A 138 -13.10 -0.83 41.34
CA MET A 138 -14.35 -0.20 40.90
C MET A 138 -15.54 -1.05 41.35
N SER A 139 -16.65 -0.39 41.69
CA SER A 139 -17.90 -1.10 41.95
C SER A 139 -18.48 -1.69 40.66
N MET A 140 -19.25 -2.77 40.78
CA MET A 140 -19.92 -3.39 39.64
C MET A 140 -20.82 -2.41 38.88
N GLU A 141 -21.46 -1.47 39.57
CA GLU A 141 -22.28 -0.42 38.95
C GLU A 141 -21.44 0.50 38.04
N GLU A 142 -20.25 0.89 38.49
CA GLU A 142 -19.34 1.71 37.69
C GLU A 142 -18.81 0.96 36.46
N ILE A 143 -18.51 -0.33 36.60
CA ILE A 143 -18.09 -1.17 35.48
C ILE A 143 -19.22 -1.30 34.46
N CYS A 144 -20.46 -1.57 34.89
CA CYS A 144 -21.63 -1.59 34.01
C CYS A 144 -21.82 -0.25 33.29
N LYS A 145 -21.67 0.89 33.98
CA LYS A 145 -21.72 2.22 33.35
C LYS A 145 -20.63 2.38 32.27
N CYS A 146 -19.43 1.86 32.49
CA CYS A 146 -18.37 1.86 31.48
C CYS A 146 -18.71 0.98 30.27
N VAL A 147 -19.31 -0.19 30.48
CA VAL A 147 -19.77 -1.07 29.40
C VAL A 147 -20.86 -0.39 28.57
N VAL A 148 -21.85 0.25 29.21
CA VAL A 148 -22.91 1.00 28.52
C VAL A 148 -22.33 2.15 27.70
N LYS A 149 -21.37 2.91 28.23
CA LYS A 149 -20.68 3.97 27.47
C LYS A 149 -19.95 3.40 26.26
N THR A 150 -19.30 2.25 26.41
CA THR A 150 -18.60 1.57 25.31
C THR A 150 -19.60 1.10 24.25
N ALA A 151 -20.74 0.52 24.65
CA ALA A 151 -21.81 0.12 23.75
C ALA A 151 -22.31 1.30 22.91
N LYS A 152 -22.62 2.43 23.56
CA LYS A 152 -23.01 3.67 22.86
C LYS A 152 -21.94 4.13 21.88
N SER A 153 -20.65 4.09 22.25
CA SER A 153 -19.55 4.48 21.35
C SER A 153 -19.37 3.56 20.14
N CYS A 154 -19.73 2.27 20.29
CA CYS A 154 -19.75 1.30 19.19
C CYS A 154 -21.03 1.40 18.34
N GLY A 155 -21.99 2.25 18.72
CA GLY A 155 -23.31 2.34 18.12
C GLY A 155 -24.20 1.15 18.44
N VAL A 156 -23.94 0.44 19.54
CA VAL A 156 -24.78 -0.65 20.03
C VAL A 156 -25.76 -0.09 21.06
N GLU A 157 -27.05 -0.33 20.84
CA GLU A 157 -28.13 0.13 21.71
C GLU A 157 -28.32 -0.84 22.89
N VAL A 158 -28.55 -0.29 24.08
CA VAL A 158 -28.81 -1.08 25.28
C VAL A 158 -30.32 -1.05 25.57
N VAL A 159 -30.94 -2.23 25.55
CA VAL A 159 -32.39 -2.41 25.72
C VAL A 159 -32.70 -2.98 27.11
N GLU A 160 -33.77 -2.50 27.73
CA GLU A 160 -34.19 -2.93 29.08
C GLU A 160 -34.94 -4.27 29.08
N GLY A 161 -35.59 -4.63 27.97
CA GLY A 161 -36.33 -5.89 27.77
C GLY A 161 -35.54 -6.99 27.05
N ASP A 162 -36.15 -8.17 26.96
CA ASP A 162 -35.64 -9.28 26.14
C ASP A 162 -35.76 -8.95 24.65
N ILE A 163 -34.79 -9.41 23.86
CA ILE A 163 -34.75 -9.22 22.40
C ILE A 163 -35.37 -10.45 21.75
N ASP A 164 -36.38 -10.27 20.87
CA ASP A 164 -36.94 -11.37 20.08
C ASP A 164 -35.89 -11.88 19.08
N PRO A 165 -35.47 -13.17 19.17
CA PRO A 165 -34.46 -13.73 18.27
C PRO A 165 -34.82 -13.63 16.79
N VAL A 166 -36.10 -13.76 16.43
CA VAL A 166 -36.55 -13.78 15.03
C VAL A 166 -36.44 -12.38 14.42
N GLU A 167 -36.90 -11.37 15.16
CA GLU A 167 -36.77 -9.97 14.75
C GLU A 167 -35.30 -9.56 14.66
N TYR A 168 -34.48 -9.99 15.62
CA TYR A 168 -33.07 -9.65 15.64
C TYR A 168 -32.26 -10.30 14.51
N GLU A 169 -32.57 -11.54 14.14
CA GLU A 169 -31.97 -12.17 12.96
C GLU A 169 -32.30 -11.40 11.68
N GLY A 170 -33.56 -10.94 11.53
CA GLY A 170 -33.98 -10.08 10.43
C GLY A 170 -33.21 -8.76 10.39
N PHE A 171 -33.03 -8.13 11.56
CA PHE A 171 -32.22 -6.92 11.70
C PHE A 171 -30.76 -7.13 11.26
N LEU A 172 -30.11 -8.22 11.69
CA LEU A 172 -28.72 -8.52 11.33
C LEU A 172 -28.54 -8.77 9.83
N LYS A 173 -29.50 -9.45 9.18
CA LYS A 173 -29.47 -9.68 7.72
C LYS A 173 -29.61 -8.39 6.93
N ASN A 174 -30.58 -7.55 7.28
CA ASN A 174 -30.74 -6.23 6.64
C ASN A 174 -29.48 -5.38 6.82
N ARG A 175 -28.91 -5.44 8.03
CA ARG A 175 -27.68 -4.71 8.35
C ARG A 175 -26.47 -5.18 7.55
N ALA A 176 -26.34 -6.48 7.31
CA ALA A 176 -25.28 -7.02 6.46
C ALA A 176 -25.37 -6.45 5.03
N LEU A 177 -26.58 -6.40 4.47
CA LEU A 177 -26.83 -5.81 3.13
C LEU A 177 -26.51 -4.30 3.10
N GLU A 178 -26.88 -3.55 4.14
CA GLU A 178 -26.53 -2.13 4.26
C GLU A 178 -25.02 -1.92 4.34
N ILE A 179 -24.30 -2.74 5.11
CA ILE A 179 -22.85 -2.66 5.25
C ILE A 179 -22.19 -2.95 3.90
N GLU A 180 -22.63 -3.98 3.18
CA GLU A 180 -22.14 -4.31 1.85
C GLU A 180 -22.38 -3.16 0.86
N ALA A 181 -23.60 -2.61 0.84
CA ALA A 181 -23.94 -1.46 0.02
C ALA A 181 -23.10 -0.22 0.37
N LYS A 182 -22.87 0.05 1.67
CA LYS A 182 -22.06 1.19 2.09
C LYS A 182 -20.58 1.02 1.77
N ILE A 183 -20.05 -0.20 1.86
CA ILE A 183 -18.69 -0.52 1.42
C ILE A 183 -18.59 -0.29 -0.09
N ALA A 184 -19.58 -0.72 -0.87
CA ALA A 184 -19.63 -0.49 -2.31
C ALA A 184 -19.73 1.01 -2.66
N GLU A 185 -20.59 1.78 -1.97
CA GLU A 185 -20.72 3.23 -2.15
C GLU A 185 -19.43 3.97 -1.79
N LEU A 186 -18.77 3.62 -0.68
CA LEU A 186 -17.48 4.21 -0.29
C LEU A 186 -16.37 3.86 -1.29
N LYS A 187 -16.43 2.67 -1.89
CA LYS A 187 -15.54 2.25 -2.99
C LYS A 187 -15.80 3.12 -4.22
N GLU A 188 -17.06 3.28 -4.64
CA GLU A 188 -17.45 4.11 -5.79
C GLU A 188 -17.14 5.60 -5.60
N LEU A 189 -17.38 6.15 -4.40
CA LEU A 189 -17.09 7.55 -4.08
C LEU A 189 -15.58 7.85 -4.07
N ARG A 190 -14.76 6.85 -3.75
CA ARG A 190 -13.30 6.92 -3.92
C ARG A 190 -12.91 6.81 -5.40
N GLU A 191 -13.56 5.94 -6.16
CA GLU A 191 -13.30 5.73 -7.59
C GLU A 191 -13.73 6.93 -8.46
N THR A 192 -14.79 7.65 -8.10
CA THR A 192 -15.32 8.83 -8.83
C THR A 192 -14.54 10.12 -8.60
N LYS A 193 -13.60 10.17 -7.65
CA LYS A 193 -12.88 11.39 -7.27
C LYS A 193 -11.55 11.60 -7.99
N CYS A 194 -11.35 10.97 -9.14
CA CYS A 194 -10.11 11.14 -9.90
C CYS A 194 -9.99 12.57 -10.45
N SER A 195 -9.24 13.41 -9.73
CA SER A 195 -8.96 14.81 -10.05
C SER A 195 -7.62 15.20 -9.43
N TRP A 196 -7.06 16.33 -9.83
CA TRP A 196 -5.89 16.87 -9.14
C TRP A 196 -6.21 17.10 -7.65
N PRO A 197 -5.24 16.91 -6.73
CA PRO A 197 -5.45 17.15 -5.30
C PRO A 197 -6.03 18.54 -5.02
N GLN A 198 -6.82 18.69 -3.96
CA GLN A 198 -7.49 19.97 -3.67
C GLN A 198 -6.51 21.11 -3.37
N GLU A 199 -5.34 20.77 -2.85
CA GLU A 199 -4.23 21.68 -2.57
C GLU A 199 -3.49 22.14 -3.84
N ALA A 200 -3.82 21.56 -5.01
CA ALA A 200 -3.16 21.87 -6.24
C ALA A 200 -3.47 23.30 -6.71
N ASP A 201 -2.47 24.16 -6.66
CA ASP A 201 -2.51 25.49 -7.25
C ASP A 201 -1.80 25.55 -8.62
N GLN A 202 -1.72 26.74 -9.21
CA GLN A 202 -1.08 26.97 -10.51
C GLN A 202 0.45 26.95 -10.47
N THR A 203 1.07 26.93 -9.30
CA THR A 203 2.52 27.08 -9.12
C THR A 203 3.26 25.75 -8.98
N GLY A 204 2.56 24.68 -8.60
CA GLY A 204 3.12 23.35 -8.48
C GLY A 204 3.10 22.54 -9.78
N LEU A 205 4.11 21.70 -9.92
CA LEU A 205 4.29 20.77 -11.04
C LEU A 205 3.23 19.67 -10.98
N LYS A 206 2.56 19.44 -12.11
CA LYS A 206 1.57 18.37 -12.28
C LYS A 206 2.17 17.13 -12.94
N VAL A 207 2.26 16.05 -12.18
CA VAL A 207 2.89 14.79 -12.60
C VAL A 207 1.86 13.66 -12.63
N LEU A 208 1.77 12.96 -13.76
CA LEU A 208 1.06 11.69 -13.86
C LEU A 208 2.03 10.56 -13.53
N VAL A 209 1.71 9.73 -12.54
CA VAL A 209 2.58 8.65 -12.07
C VAL A 209 1.88 7.30 -12.22
N PHE A 210 2.54 6.31 -12.82
CA PHE A 210 2.03 4.94 -12.94
C PHE A 210 3.18 3.92 -12.99
N SER A 211 2.87 2.64 -12.74
CA SER A 211 3.88 1.57 -12.74
C SER A 211 3.46 0.33 -13.52
N ASP A 212 4.43 -0.53 -13.81
CA ASP A 212 4.28 -1.92 -14.22
C ASP A 212 3.28 -2.09 -15.39
N THR A 213 3.56 -1.49 -16.54
CA THR A 213 2.69 -1.69 -17.72
C THR A 213 2.77 -3.10 -18.30
N HIS A 214 3.89 -3.81 -18.11
CA HIS A 214 4.15 -5.16 -18.64
C HIS A 214 3.65 -5.32 -20.08
N LEU A 215 4.21 -4.55 -21.01
CA LEU A 215 3.87 -4.73 -22.42
C LEU A 215 4.23 -6.16 -22.85
N LEU A 216 3.22 -6.88 -23.36
CA LEU A 216 3.34 -8.31 -23.66
C LEU A 216 4.42 -8.55 -24.72
N GLY A 217 5.30 -9.51 -24.45
CA GLY A 217 6.32 -9.94 -25.41
C GLY A 217 5.80 -10.96 -26.41
N SER A 218 6.72 -11.57 -27.16
CA SER A 218 6.40 -12.52 -28.23
C SER A 218 6.35 -13.98 -27.76
N ARG A 219 6.82 -14.30 -26.55
CA ARG A 219 6.99 -15.68 -26.07
C ARG A 219 5.76 -16.18 -25.32
N GLU A 220 5.32 -15.46 -24.30
CA GLU A 220 4.20 -15.84 -23.43
C GLU A 220 2.92 -15.05 -23.76
N GLY A 221 3.01 -14.04 -24.63
CA GLY A 221 1.88 -13.19 -25.00
C GLY A 221 1.00 -13.76 -26.11
N HIS A 222 -0.26 -14.09 -25.80
CA HIS A 222 -1.26 -14.38 -26.83
C HIS A 222 -1.66 -13.11 -27.60
N TRP A 223 -1.73 -13.19 -28.94
CA TRP A 223 -1.97 -12.02 -29.81
C TRP A 223 -3.25 -11.24 -29.48
N PHE A 224 -4.33 -11.94 -29.11
CA PHE A 224 -5.60 -11.32 -28.77
C PHE A 224 -5.56 -10.62 -27.42
N ASP A 225 -4.87 -11.20 -26.43
CA ASP A 225 -4.72 -10.56 -25.12
C ASP A 225 -3.85 -9.31 -25.26
N LYS A 226 -2.76 -9.42 -26.03
CA LYS A 226 -1.93 -8.27 -26.41
C LYS A 226 -2.77 -7.14 -27.02
N LEU A 227 -3.54 -7.43 -28.08
CA LEU A 227 -4.40 -6.43 -28.73
C LEU A 227 -5.35 -5.75 -27.73
N ARG A 228 -6.07 -6.55 -26.93
CA ARG A 228 -7.08 -6.06 -26.00
C ARG A 228 -6.50 -5.24 -24.86
N ARG A 229 -5.48 -5.76 -24.17
CA ARG A 229 -4.86 -5.13 -23.00
C ARG A 229 -4.14 -3.85 -23.37
N GLU A 230 -3.38 -3.88 -24.46
CA GLU A 230 -2.66 -2.70 -24.94
C GLU A 230 -3.63 -1.62 -25.40
N TRP A 231 -4.73 -2.01 -26.06
CA TRP A 231 -5.76 -1.06 -26.43
C TRP A 231 -6.41 -0.41 -25.19
N GLN A 232 -6.72 -1.18 -24.15
CA GLN A 232 -7.25 -0.65 -22.88
C GLN A 232 -6.26 0.32 -22.22
N MET A 233 -4.99 -0.08 -22.05
CA MET A 233 -3.96 0.78 -21.46
C MET A 233 -3.72 2.05 -22.27
N ARG A 234 -3.65 1.94 -23.61
CA ARG A 234 -3.50 3.10 -24.50
C ARG A 234 -4.68 4.06 -24.34
N ARG A 235 -5.91 3.55 -24.32
CA ARG A 235 -7.09 4.41 -24.15
C ARG A 235 -7.09 5.07 -22.78
N ALA A 236 -6.78 4.34 -21.71
CA ALA A 236 -6.68 4.87 -20.36
C ALA A 236 -5.62 5.98 -20.26
N TYR A 237 -4.42 5.74 -20.76
CA TYR A 237 -3.31 6.71 -20.72
C TYR A 237 -3.61 7.97 -21.52
N HIS A 238 -4.05 7.83 -22.79
CA HIS A 238 -4.37 8.99 -23.63
C HIS A 238 -5.55 9.80 -23.05
N THR A 239 -6.52 9.13 -22.44
CA THR A 239 -7.62 9.81 -21.74
C THR A 239 -7.10 10.57 -20.53
N ALA A 240 -6.23 9.97 -19.71
CA ALA A 240 -5.60 10.65 -18.58
C ALA A 240 -4.79 11.88 -19.03
N LEU A 241 -4.01 11.79 -20.11
CA LEU A 241 -3.30 12.94 -20.67
C LEU A 241 -4.26 14.04 -21.12
N THR A 242 -5.36 13.68 -21.79
CA THR A 242 -6.33 14.64 -22.31
C THR A 242 -7.11 15.35 -21.20
N LEU A 243 -7.54 14.60 -20.19
CA LEU A 243 -8.34 15.10 -19.08
C LEU A 243 -7.50 15.91 -18.09
N PHE A 244 -6.36 15.35 -17.66
CA PHE A 244 -5.59 15.93 -16.56
C PHE A 244 -4.49 16.88 -17.03
N LYS A 245 -4.06 16.78 -18.29
CA LYS A 245 -3.00 17.62 -18.90
C LYS A 245 -1.76 17.74 -18.00
N PRO A 246 -1.14 16.61 -17.59
CA PRO A 246 0.07 16.64 -16.78
C PRO A 246 1.23 17.27 -17.57
N GLU A 247 2.16 17.88 -16.85
CA GLU A 247 3.38 18.47 -17.42
C GLU A 247 4.52 17.45 -17.51
N LEU A 248 4.51 16.45 -16.61
CA LEU A 248 5.49 15.39 -16.53
C LEU A 248 4.79 14.04 -16.36
N VAL A 249 5.34 13.01 -16.98
CA VAL A 249 4.92 11.62 -16.77
C VAL A 249 6.05 10.83 -16.13
N LEU A 250 5.74 10.15 -15.03
CA LEU A 250 6.66 9.24 -14.35
C LEU A 250 6.15 7.80 -14.48
N HIS A 251 6.86 7.00 -15.25
CA HIS A 251 6.61 5.58 -15.41
C HIS A 251 7.62 4.77 -14.60
N ILE A 252 7.14 3.88 -13.74
CA ILE A 252 7.97 3.15 -12.79
C ILE A 252 7.93 1.67 -13.12
N GLY A 253 9.07 1.11 -13.50
CA GLY A 253 9.23 -0.33 -13.50
C GLY A 253 8.55 -1.05 -14.66
N ASP A 254 9.07 -2.25 -14.91
CA ASP A 254 8.52 -3.30 -15.76
C ASP A 254 7.69 -2.77 -16.94
N ALA A 255 8.36 -2.00 -17.79
CA ALA A 255 7.76 -1.49 -19.01
C ALA A 255 7.43 -2.63 -19.98
N PHE A 256 8.28 -3.66 -19.99
CA PHE A 256 8.14 -4.85 -20.82
C PHE A 256 8.06 -6.11 -19.96
N ASP A 257 7.18 -7.04 -20.33
CA ASP A 257 7.05 -8.31 -19.62
C ASP A 257 8.22 -9.26 -19.89
N GLU A 258 8.78 -9.20 -21.11
CA GLU A 258 9.85 -10.08 -21.60
C GLU A 258 11.14 -9.32 -21.95
N GLY A 259 11.31 -8.12 -21.41
CA GLY A 259 12.44 -7.24 -21.70
C GLY A 259 13.79 -7.93 -21.50
N LEU A 260 13.92 -8.79 -20.50
CA LEU A 260 15.18 -9.48 -20.21
C LEU A 260 15.53 -10.63 -21.18
N TRP A 261 14.53 -11.21 -21.86
CA TRP A 261 14.72 -12.38 -22.74
C TRP A 261 14.73 -12.04 -24.23
N CYS A 262 14.21 -10.88 -24.62
CA CYS A 262 14.05 -10.50 -26.03
C CYS A 262 15.38 -10.19 -26.75
N SER A 263 15.41 -10.35 -28.08
CA SER A 263 16.54 -9.92 -28.92
C SER A 263 16.67 -8.39 -28.97
N ASP A 264 17.73 -7.83 -29.55
CA ASP A 264 17.87 -6.36 -29.63
C ASP A 264 16.90 -5.77 -30.65
N GLU A 265 16.60 -6.50 -31.73
CA GLU A 265 15.58 -6.14 -32.71
C GLU A 265 14.19 -6.15 -32.09
N GLU A 266 13.90 -7.18 -31.30
CA GLU A 266 12.62 -7.29 -30.60
C GLU A 266 12.49 -6.24 -29.50
N PHE A 267 13.57 -5.97 -28.75
CA PHE A 267 13.60 -4.88 -27.78
C PHE A 267 13.31 -3.53 -28.43
N LYS A 268 13.93 -3.25 -29.60
CA LYS A 268 13.64 -2.03 -30.36
C LYS A 268 12.18 -1.93 -30.76
N TYR A 269 11.59 -3.02 -31.26
CA TYR A 269 10.17 -3.08 -31.56
C TYR A 269 9.30 -2.79 -30.32
N HIS A 270 9.66 -3.34 -29.16
CA HIS A 270 8.96 -3.09 -27.90
C HIS A 270 9.06 -1.63 -27.47
N VAL A 271 10.23 -1.01 -27.61
CA VAL A 271 10.45 0.42 -27.33
C VAL A 271 9.62 1.31 -28.25
N ASP A 272 9.59 1.04 -29.56
CA ASP A 272 8.79 1.80 -30.51
C ASP A 272 7.28 1.70 -30.20
N ARG A 273 6.81 0.50 -29.84
CA ARG A 273 5.44 0.26 -29.39
C ARG A 273 5.14 1.00 -28.08
N PHE A 274 6.05 0.96 -27.12
CA PHE A 274 5.93 1.68 -25.85
C PHE A 274 5.81 3.18 -26.07
N ASN A 275 6.66 3.75 -26.92
CA ASN A 275 6.64 5.18 -27.27
C ASN A 275 5.34 5.61 -27.96
N SER A 276 4.76 4.72 -28.78
CA SER A 276 3.47 4.95 -29.44
C SER A 276 2.27 4.90 -28.49
N MET A 277 2.34 4.03 -27.46
CA MET A 277 1.26 3.85 -26.48
C MET A 277 1.29 4.88 -25.37
N PHE A 278 2.49 5.24 -24.91
CA PHE A 278 2.71 6.12 -23.77
C PHE A 278 3.52 7.36 -24.17
N PRO A 279 3.06 8.16 -25.14
CA PRO A 279 3.82 9.33 -25.60
C PRO A 279 4.02 10.33 -24.46
N PRO A 280 5.16 11.04 -24.42
CA PRO A 280 5.36 12.12 -23.45
C PRO A 280 4.36 13.27 -23.68
N PRO A 281 4.00 14.04 -22.63
CA PRO A 281 3.04 15.16 -22.75
C PRO A 281 3.45 16.27 -23.72
N ALA A 282 4.72 16.68 -23.73
CA ALA A 282 5.21 17.80 -24.53
C ALA A 282 6.43 17.44 -25.40
N GLY A 283 7.38 16.71 -24.84
CA GLY A 283 8.64 16.31 -25.48
C GLY A 283 9.35 15.19 -24.71
N PRO A 284 10.43 14.59 -25.25
CA PRO A 284 11.13 13.46 -24.63
C PRO A 284 11.53 13.69 -23.16
N GLU A 285 11.84 14.93 -22.79
CA GLU A 285 12.19 15.37 -21.43
C GLU A 285 11.00 15.39 -20.44
N SER A 286 9.77 15.43 -20.94
CA SER A 286 8.53 15.41 -20.13
C SER A 286 8.09 13.99 -19.75
N ARG A 287 8.97 12.99 -19.89
CA ARG A 287 8.73 11.63 -19.41
C ARG A 287 9.99 11.04 -18.78
N ILE A 288 9.81 10.45 -17.61
CA ILE A 288 10.84 9.70 -16.89
C ILE A 288 10.39 8.25 -16.81
N VAL A 289 11.27 7.32 -17.15
CA VAL A 289 11.03 5.88 -17.04
C VAL A 289 12.07 5.28 -16.09
N ALA A 290 11.62 4.65 -15.02
CA ALA A 290 12.47 3.87 -14.13
C ALA A 290 12.49 2.40 -14.58
N VAL A 291 13.67 1.79 -14.50
CA VAL A 291 13.91 0.41 -14.94
C VAL A 291 13.36 -0.61 -13.95
N GLY A 292 12.75 -1.70 -14.44
CA GLY A 292 12.34 -2.85 -13.63
C GLY A 292 13.10 -4.15 -13.90
N ASN A 293 12.80 -5.19 -13.12
CA ASN A 293 13.47 -6.48 -13.22
C ASN A 293 13.03 -7.28 -14.46
N HIS A 294 11.83 -7.08 -14.99
CA HIS A 294 11.42 -7.67 -16.26
C HIS A 294 12.08 -6.99 -17.46
N ASP A 295 12.49 -5.72 -17.31
CA ASP A 295 13.15 -4.97 -18.38
C ASP A 295 14.59 -5.43 -18.62
N ILE A 296 15.39 -5.56 -17.55
CA ILE A 296 16.82 -5.84 -17.65
C ILE A 296 17.28 -7.15 -16.99
N GLY A 297 16.43 -7.77 -16.18
CA GLY A 297 16.74 -8.94 -15.35
C GLY A 297 17.23 -8.59 -13.94
N SER A 298 17.22 -9.58 -13.05
CA SER A 298 17.82 -9.54 -11.70
C SER A 298 18.80 -10.69 -11.50
N GLY A 299 19.82 -10.50 -10.64
CA GLY A 299 20.85 -11.48 -10.34
C GLY A 299 21.54 -12.01 -11.59
N PHE A 300 21.58 -13.34 -11.74
CA PHE A 300 22.17 -14.00 -12.92
C PHE A 300 21.41 -13.75 -14.23
N GLY A 301 20.15 -13.31 -14.17
CA GLY A 301 19.37 -12.96 -15.35
C GLY A 301 19.72 -11.59 -15.92
N ARG A 302 20.47 -10.75 -15.19
CA ARG A 302 20.86 -9.42 -15.63
C ARG A 302 22.16 -9.48 -16.41
N THR A 303 22.15 -8.95 -17.63
CA THR A 303 23.34 -8.85 -18.48
C THR A 303 23.71 -7.40 -18.78
N SER A 304 25.00 -7.14 -19.01
CA SER A 304 25.47 -5.80 -19.42
C SER A 304 24.80 -5.33 -20.72
N ARG A 305 24.45 -6.27 -21.61
CA ARG A 305 23.68 -6.02 -22.83
C ARG A 305 22.30 -5.45 -22.52
N ASN A 306 21.52 -6.15 -21.70
CA ASN A 306 20.15 -5.75 -21.36
C ASN A 306 20.12 -4.38 -20.68
N LYS A 307 21.06 -4.14 -19.76
CA LYS A 307 21.21 -2.85 -19.10
C LYS A 307 21.51 -1.74 -20.11
N LYS A 308 22.53 -1.93 -20.96
CA LYS A 308 22.98 -0.92 -21.92
C LYS A 308 21.88 -0.52 -22.90
N ARG A 309 21.15 -1.48 -23.48
CA ARG A 309 20.06 -1.17 -24.44
C ARG A 309 18.90 -0.42 -23.78
N PHE A 310 18.58 -0.73 -22.52
CA PHE A 310 17.55 -0.01 -21.78
C PHE A 310 18.00 1.43 -21.48
N GLU A 311 19.26 1.60 -21.06
CA GLU A 311 19.87 2.89 -20.82
C GLU A 311 19.89 3.77 -22.08
N GLU A 312 20.18 3.19 -23.25
CA GLU A 312 20.12 3.89 -24.55
C GLU A 312 18.70 4.32 -24.92
N ALA A 313 17.68 3.54 -24.55
CA ALA A 313 16.29 3.83 -24.88
C ALA A 313 15.63 4.85 -23.92
N PHE A 314 15.96 4.79 -22.63
CA PHE A 314 15.22 5.51 -21.58
C PHE A 314 16.08 6.38 -20.67
N GLY A 315 17.40 6.22 -20.69
CA GLY A 315 18.33 7.06 -19.92
C GLY A 315 19.47 6.30 -19.25
N GLU A 316 20.64 6.92 -19.23
CA GLU A 316 21.88 6.29 -18.76
C GLU A 316 22.05 6.25 -17.23
N GLY A 317 22.64 5.16 -16.75
CA GLY A 317 23.30 5.05 -15.45
C GLY A 317 22.46 4.42 -14.34
N PRO A 318 23.12 3.82 -13.32
CA PRO A 318 22.43 3.19 -12.19
C PRO A 318 21.74 4.17 -11.25
N VAL A 319 22.15 5.44 -11.27
CA VAL A 319 21.50 6.56 -10.57
C VAL A 319 21.45 7.73 -11.54
N ARG A 320 20.24 8.16 -11.87
CA ARG A 320 19.97 9.28 -12.77
C ARG A 320 19.23 10.37 -11.99
N SER A 321 19.67 11.61 -12.13
CA SER A 321 19.03 12.77 -11.51
C SER A 321 18.44 13.64 -12.60
N VAL A 322 17.16 13.97 -12.49
CA VAL A 322 16.44 14.82 -13.42
C VAL A 322 15.80 15.95 -12.63
N ILE A 323 16.11 17.18 -12.98
CA ILE A 323 15.43 18.36 -12.44
C ILE A 323 14.38 18.78 -13.46
N PHE A 324 13.11 18.83 -13.04
CA PHE A 324 12.01 19.32 -13.86
C PHE A 324 11.25 20.38 -13.07
N GLY A 325 11.18 21.60 -13.61
CA GLY A 325 10.72 22.76 -12.87
C GLY A 325 11.55 22.98 -11.59
N LYS A 326 10.90 22.95 -10.44
CA LYS A 326 11.50 23.11 -9.10
C LYS A 326 11.63 21.81 -8.31
N THR A 327 11.61 20.67 -9.00
CA THR A 327 11.61 19.35 -8.37
C THR A 327 12.72 18.49 -8.94
N ARG A 328 13.53 17.89 -8.05
CA ARG A 328 14.53 16.88 -8.40
C ARG A 328 13.96 15.48 -8.23
N PHE A 329 14.00 14.69 -9.29
CA PHE A 329 13.72 13.27 -9.31
C PHE A 329 15.04 12.50 -9.35
N VAL A 330 15.26 11.63 -8.37
CA VAL A 330 16.42 10.75 -8.30
C VAL A 330 15.94 9.34 -8.61
N ILE A 331 16.22 8.88 -9.82
CA ILE A 331 15.86 7.56 -10.34
C ILE A 331 17.00 6.60 -10.04
N VAL A 332 16.67 5.48 -9.42
CA VAL A 332 17.65 4.47 -8.98
C VAL A 332 17.31 3.13 -9.61
N ASP A 333 18.27 2.54 -10.29
CA ASP A 333 18.28 1.12 -10.64
C ASP A 333 18.46 0.30 -9.35
N SER A 334 17.33 -0.02 -8.73
CA SER A 334 17.26 -0.77 -7.47
C SER A 334 17.97 -2.10 -7.56
N MET A 335 17.82 -2.81 -8.67
CA MET A 335 18.34 -4.17 -8.82
C MET A 335 19.86 -4.13 -8.85
N THR A 336 20.47 -3.20 -9.62
CA THR A 336 21.93 -3.07 -9.64
C THR A 336 22.44 -2.65 -8.27
N LEU A 337 21.82 -1.62 -7.68
CA LEU A 337 22.28 -1.05 -6.42
C LEU A 337 22.22 -2.07 -5.26
N ASP A 338 21.16 -2.85 -5.17
CA ASP A 338 20.93 -3.77 -4.05
C ASP A 338 21.77 -5.05 -4.14
N GLU A 339 22.14 -5.46 -5.36
CA GLU A 339 22.99 -6.63 -5.58
C GLU A 339 24.47 -6.32 -5.43
N THR A 340 24.97 -5.26 -6.06
CA THR A 340 26.40 -4.93 -6.02
C THR A 340 26.79 -4.10 -4.80
N GLY A 341 25.80 -3.52 -4.11
CA GLY A 341 26.01 -2.42 -3.18
C GLY A 341 26.42 -1.14 -3.89
N ALA A 342 26.35 0.01 -3.20
CA ALA A 342 26.92 1.24 -3.74
C ALA A 342 28.43 1.27 -3.51
N GLY A 343 29.19 1.17 -4.61
CA GLY A 343 30.59 1.56 -4.61
C GLY A 343 30.78 3.04 -4.27
N ALA A 344 32.02 3.44 -3.96
CA ALA A 344 32.33 4.82 -3.54
C ALA A 344 31.89 5.90 -4.56
N GLU A 345 32.03 5.62 -5.86
CA GLU A 345 31.59 6.52 -6.93
C GLU A 345 30.06 6.70 -6.94
N LEU A 346 29.32 5.61 -6.76
CA LEU A 346 27.85 5.64 -6.74
C LEU A 346 27.34 6.37 -5.50
N LEU A 347 27.97 6.15 -4.34
CA LEU A 347 27.69 6.90 -3.12
C LEU A 347 27.96 8.39 -3.30
N GLN A 348 29.04 8.76 -3.98
CA GLN A 348 29.35 10.15 -4.27
C GLN A 348 28.31 10.79 -5.19
N ARG A 349 27.84 10.07 -6.23
CA ARG A 349 26.74 10.53 -7.10
C ARG A 349 25.43 10.67 -6.35
N ILE A 350 25.08 9.71 -5.47
CA ILE A 350 23.87 9.80 -4.65
C ILE A 350 23.99 11.01 -3.69
N ALA A 351 25.15 11.20 -3.06
CA ALA A 351 25.40 12.32 -2.16
C ALA A 351 25.41 13.68 -2.87
N SER A 352 25.91 13.78 -4.11
CA SER A 352 25.81 15.04 -4.86
C SER A 352 24.36 15.42 -5.17
N ASN A 353 23.49 14.42 -5.33
CA ASN A 353 22.06 14.64 -5.59
C ASN A 353 21.26 15.02 -4.34
N SER A 354 21.83 14.87 -3.14
CA SER A 354 21.18 15.29 -1.88
C SER A 354 21.42 16.75 -1.51
N VAL A 355 22.28 17.45 -2.25
CA VAL A 355 22.52 18.89 -2.05
C VAL A 355 21.25 19.65 -2.40
N VAL A 356 20.59 20.19 -1.37
CA VAL A 356 19.38 21.01 -1.54
C VAL A 356 19.79 22.35 -2.14
N GLU A 357 19.46 22.57 -3.40
CA GLU A 357 19.50 23.90 -4.00
C GLU A 357 18.32 24.72 -3.46
N PRO A 358 18.49 26.03 -3.20
CA PRO A 358 17.47 26.86 -2.55
C PRO A 358 16.07 26.76 -3.19
N ASP A 359 16.02 26.53 -4.50
CA ASP A 359 14.79 26.50 -5.30
C ASP A 359 14.28 25.09 -5.66
N VAL A 360 15.01 24.01 -5.33
CA VAL A 360 14.75 22.65 -5.86
C VAL A 360 14.25 21.65 -4.80
N GLY A 361 14.23 22.06 -3.53
CA GLY A 361 13.64 21.26 -2.45
C GLY A 361 14.34 19.93 -2.17
N ARG A 362 13.76 19.13 -1.26
CA ARG A 362 14.21 17.74 -1.02
C ARG A 362 13.80 16.86 -2.22
N PRO A 363 14.65 15.90 -2.64
CA PRO A 363 14.40 15.12 -3.85
C PRO A 363 13.21 14.16 -3.69
N VAL A 364 12.65 13.76 -4.82
CA VAL A 364 11.74 12.63 -4.97
C VAL A 364 12.56 11.42 -5.39
N LEU A 365 12.51 10.36 -4.59
CA LEU A 365 13.15 9.08 -4.92
C LEU A 365 12.24 8.26 -5.83
N VAL A 366 12.77 7.71 -6.91
CA VAL A 366 12.05 6.79 -7.78
C VAL A 366 12.87 5.51 -7.89
N THR A 367 12.24 4.39 -7.58
CA THR A 367 12.87 3.07 -7.60
C THR A 367 11.85 2.03 -8.04
N HIS A 368 12.27 0.88 -8.55
CA HIS A 368 11.35 -0.21 -8.88
C HIS A 368 10.94 -0.95 -7.60
N TYR A 369 11.93 -1.50 -6.90
CA TYR A 369 11.69 -2.24 -5.67
C TYR A 369 11.34 -1.28 -4.54
N PRO A 370 10.31 -1.59 -3.74
CA PRO A 370 9.98 -0.79 -2.57
C PRO A 370 11.15 -0.74 -1.58
N LEU A 371 11.23 0.34 -0.83
CA LEU A 371 12.14 0.45 0.29
C LEU A 371 11.83 -0.64 1.31
N PHE A 372 12.84 -1.01 2.09
CA PHE A 372 12.75 -2.12 3.03
C PHE A 372 11.53 -1.99 3.95
N ARG A 373 10.65 -2.99 3.88
CA ARG A 373 9.60 -3.27 4.84
C ARG A 373 9.42 -4.78 4.97
N LYS A 374 8.88 -5.22 6.11
CA LYS A 374 8.78 -6.65 6.44
C LYS A 374 7.67 -7.36 5.68
N SER A 375 6.59 -6.65 5.39
CA SER A 375 5.41 -7.15 4.70
C SER A 375 4.50 -5.97 4.36
N ASP A 376 3.43 -6.26 3.62
CA ASP A 376 2.38 -5.29 3.29
C ASP A 376 1.23 -5.28 4.32
N GLU A 377 1.43 -5.85 5.51
CA GLU A 377 0.38 -5.99 6.54
C GLU A 377 -0.20 -4.65 7.01
N ALA A 378 0.62 -3.60 7.00
CA ALA A 378 0.21 -2.26 7.38
C ALA A 378 -0.46 -1.46 6.24
N CYS A 379 -0.53 -2.02 5.02
CA CYS A 379 -1.07 -1.34 3.85
C CYS A 379 -2.60 -1.44 3.85
N ASP A 380 -3.29 -0.32 3.75
CA ASP A 380 -4.77 -0.23 3.68
C ASP A 380 -5.24 0.52 2.42
N GLU A 381 -4.61 0.19 1.30
CA GLU A 381 -4.97 0.75 0.00
C GLU A 381 -6.04 -0.14 -0.68
N PRO A 382 -7.05 0.44 -1.36
CA PRO A 382 -8.05 -0.32 -2.14
C PRO A 382 -7.46 -1.21 -3.24
N ASP A 383 -6.35 -0.78 -3.83
CA ASP A 383 -5.51 -1.52 -4.78
C ASP A 383 -4.39 -2.31 -4.08
N GLY A 384 -4.48 -2.51 -2.77
CA GLY A 384 -3.53 -3.30 -2.00
C GLY A 384 -3.55 -4.78 -2.34
N ALA A 385 -2.55 -5.50 -1.84
CA ALA A 385 -2.48 -6.95 -1.95
C ALA A 385 -3.64 -7.61 -1.17
N THR A 386 -3.90 -8.89 -1.41
CA THR A 386 -4.91 -9.64 -0.62
C THR A 386 -4.46 -9.76 0.83
N GLU A 387 -5.39 -9.91 1.78
CA GLU A 387 -5.06 -10.02 3.21
C GLU A 387 -4.08 -11.16 3.53
N LEU A 388 -4.13 -12.26 2.78
CA LEU A 388 -3.15 -13.34 2.90
C LEU A 388 -1.76 -12.89 2.41
N ALA A 389 -1.69 -12.27 1.23
CA ALA A 389 -0.44 -11.80 0.64
C ALA A 389 0.20 -10.68 1.48
N LYS A 390 -0.61 -9.78 2.06
CA LYS A 390 -0.14 -8.71 2.96
C LYS A 390 0.63 -9.26 4.18
N ARG A 391 0.24 -10.42 4.71
CA ARG A 391 0.90 -11.04 5.88
C ARG A 391 2.16 -11.80 5.52
N MET A 392 2.41 -12.06 4.23
CA MET A 392 3.63 -12.74 3.80
C MET A 392 4.85 -11.88 4.09
N GLN A 393 5.86 -12.48 4.73
CA GLN A 393 7.12 -11.79 4.99
C GLN A 393 7.90 -11.63 3.69
N PHE A 394 8.37 -10.42 3.44
CA PHE A 394 9.21 -10.08 2.31
C PHE A 394 10.61 -10.67 2.48
N VAL A 395 11.16 -11.15 1.38
CA VAL A 395 12.55 -11.54 1.25
C VAL A 395 13.34 -10.33 0.74
N GLU A 396 14.37 -9.95 1.50
CA GLU A 396 15.24 -8.83 1.14
C GLU A 396 15.95 -9.06 -0.20
N GLY A 397 15.94 -8.03 -1.06
CA GLY A 397 16.47 -8.08 -2.43
C GLY A 397 15.59 -8.81 -3.42
N VAL A 398 14.39 -9.24 -3.02
CA VAL A 398 13.40 -9.86 -3.91
C VAL A 398 12.15 -8.99 -3.95
N GLN A 399 11.35 -8.94 -2.88
CA GLN A 399 10.11 -8.13 -2.86
C GLN A 399 10.35 -6.68 -2.43
N ALA A 400 11.43 -6.43 -1.69
CA ALA A 400 11.83 -5.10 -1.24
C ALA A 400 13.37 -5.02 -1.18
N LEU A 401 13.91 -3.81 -1.27
CA LEU A 401 15.33 -3.56 -1.12
C LEU A 401 15.88 -4.07 0.23
N LYS A 402 17.16 -4.45 0.28
CA LYS A 402 17.82 -4.80 1.54
C LYS A 402 17.77 -3.64 2.52
N VAL A 403 17.81 -3.98 3.81
CA VAL A 403 17.84 -2.99 4.91
C VAL A 403 18.99 -1.99 4.73
N ALA A 404 20.17 -2.47 4.34
CA ALA A 404 21.35 -1.63 4.18
C ALA A 404 21.19 -0.59 3.06
N THR A 405 20.68 -1.02 1.91
CA THR A 405 20.45 -0.17 0.73
C THR A 405 19.38 0.86 0.99
N SER A 406 18.25 0.44 1.58
CA SER A 406 17.14 1.33 1.92
C SER A 406 17.58 2.41 2.91
N ASN A 407 18.30 2.01 3.98
CA ASN A 407 18.82 2.98 4.94
C ASN A 407 19.84 3.92 4.30
N MET A 408 20.70 3.45 3.39
CA MET A 408 21.63 4.33 2.69
C MET A 408 20.88 5.37 1.85
N LEU A 409 19.92 4.96 1.03
CA LEU A 409 19.14 5.87 0.19
C LEU A 409 18.41 6.91 1.05
N LEU A 410 17.70 6.47 2.09
CA LEU A 410 16.97 7.35 2.99
C LEU A 410 17.89 8.32 3.74
N ASN A 411 19.02 7.83 4.26
CA ASN A 411 19.94 8.65 5.05
C ASN A 411 20.68 9.67 4.19
N VAL A 412 21.12 9.29 2.99
CA VAL A 412 21.92 10.14 2.11
C VAL A 412 21.04 11.13 1.35
N LEU A 413 19.96 10.66 0.72
CA LEU A 413 19.10 11.51 -0.11
C LEU A 413 18.11 12.34 0.72
N GLN A 414 17.72 11.86 1.91
CA GLN A 414 16.63 12.44 2.71
C GLN A 414 15.42 12.80 1.83
N PRO A 415 14.90 11.86 1.02
CA PRO A 415 13.84 12.18 0.08
C PRO A 415 12.58 12.59 0.84
N ARG A 416 11.80 13.53 0.31
CA ARG A 416 10.50 13.88 0.92
C ARG A 416 9.40 12.89 0.53
N LEU A 417 9.54 12.34 -0.68
CA LEU A 417 8.59 11.44 -1.30
C LEU A 417 9.38 10.35 -2.04
N ALA A 418 8.91 9.12 -1.96
CA ALA A 418 9.47 7.99 -2.68
C ALA A 418 8.36 7.26 -3.45
N PHE A 419 8.66 6.84 -4.67
CA PHE A 419 7.78 5.98 -5.46
C PHE A 419 8.44 4.65 -5.78
N SER A 420 7.64 3.59 -5.70
CA SER A 420 8.00 2.22 -6.03
C SER A 420 6.86 1.49 -6.74
N GLY A 421 7.11 0.33 -7.34
CA GLY A 421 6.09 -0.50 -7.98
C GLY A 421 6.74 -1.81 -8.43
N HIS A 422 6.41 -2.94 -7.79
CA HIS A 422 7.03 -4.23 -8.07
C HIS A 422 6.07 -5.40 -7.86
N SER A 423 5.34 -5.40 -6.74
CA SER A 423 4.34 -6.45 -6.42
C SER A 423 2.99 -6.25 -7.12
N HIS A 424 2.92 -5.29 -8.04
CA HIS A 424 1.70 -4.83 -8.73
C HIS A 424 0.61 -4.30 -7.80
N SER A 425 0.90 -4.19 -6.49
CA SER A 425 -0.05 -3.87 -5.42
C SER A 425 0.26 -2.53 -4.77
N GLY A 426 -0.79 -1.74 -4.58
CA GLY A 426 -0.69 -0.43 -3.95
C GLY A 426 -0.36 -0.54 -2.47
N CYS A 427 0.55 0.29 -1.99
CA CYS A 427 0.79 0.45 -0.57
C CYS A 427 1.30 1.86 -0.26
N ARG A 428 0.89 2.40 0.87
CA ARG A 428 1.43 3.63 1.43
C ARG A 428 2.21 3.31 2.70
N THR A 429 3.47 3.72 2.74
CA THR A 429 4.37 3.53 3.87
C THR A 429 4.99 4.85 4.30
N TYR A 430 5.35 4.95 5.57
CA TYR A 430 6.02 6.13 6.12
C TYR A 430 7.34 5.72 6.80
N HIS A 431 8.43 6.37 6.40
CA HIS A 431 9.77 6.16 6.92
C HIS A 431 10.11 7.30 7.89
N PRO A 432 9.93 7.11 9.21
CA PRO A 432 9.98 8.19 10.18
C PRO A 432 11.38 8.80 10.34
N ARG A 433 12.43 8.04 10.01
CA ARG A 433 13.82 8.46 10.23
C ARG A 433 14.28 9.54 9.26
N SER A 434 13.75 9.52 8.05
CA SER A 434 14.00 10.50 7.00
C SER A 434 12.75 11.33 6.70
N GLU A 435 11.68 11.18 7.47
CA GLU A 435 10.37 11.80 7.24
C GLU A 435 9.91 11.64 5.78
N THR A 436 10.06 10.43 5.25
CA THR A 436 9.78 10.13 3.84
C THR A 436 8.48 9.37 3.75
N GLU A 437 7.57 9.90 2.96
CA GLU A 437 6.40 9.18 2.51
C GLU A 437 6.74 8.33 1.29
N GLU A 438 6.40 7.05 1.32
CA GLU A 438 6.59 6.14 0.20
C GLU A 438 5.24 5.66 -0.33
N TRP A 439 5.08 5.75 -1.64
CA TRP A 439 3.95 5.22 -2.39
C TRP A 439 4.44 4.09 -3.30
N THR A 440 4.12 2.86 -2.94
CA THR A 440 4.17 1.73 -3.87
C THR A 440 2.91 1.75 -4.71
N LEU A 441 3.07 1.88 -6.02
CA LEU A 441 1.97 1.96 -6.96
C LEU A 441 1.52 0.56 -7.37
N SER A 442 0.22 0.41 -7.59
CA SER A 442 -0.30 -0.77 -8.27
C SER A 442 -0.01 -0.71 -9.77
N SER A 443 0.06 -1.86 -10.41
CA SER A 443 0.22 -1.95 -11.86
C SER A 443 -0.89 -1.20 -12.62
N PHE A 444 -0.49 -0.54 -13.70
CA PHE A 444 -1.37 0.11 -14.68
C PHE A 444 -2.00 -0.89 -15.68
N SER A 445 -1.64 -2.17 -15.58
CA SER A 445 -2.02 -3.20 -16.54
C SER A 445 -3.11 -4.13 -15.99
N TRP A 446 -4.20 -4.29 -16.75
CA TRP A 446 -5.22 -5.28 -16.40
C TRP A 446 -4.73 -6.74 -16.55
N ARG A 447 -3.54 -6.96 -17.12
CA ARG A 447 -2.90 -8.28 -17.13
C ARG A 447 -2.52 -8.72 -15.72
N ASN A 448 -2.08 -7.76 -14.90
CA ASN A 448 -1.52 -8.00 -13.58
C ASN A 448 -2.60 -7.98 -12.49
N ARG A 449 -3.67 -7.20 -12.69
CA ARG A 449 -4.76 -7.05 -11.72
C ARG A 449 -6.06 -6.59 -12.37
N ASN A 450 -7.20 -6.90 -11.73
CA ASN A 450 -8.51 -6.52 -12.28
C ASN A 450 -8.83 -5.02 -12.11
N ASN A 451 -8.24 -4.35 -11.10
CA ASN A 451 -8.47 -2.92 -10.79
C ASN A 451 -7.15 -2.11 -10.86
N PRO A 452 -6.60 -1.85 -12.04
CA PRO A 452 -5.38 -1.06 -12.17
C PRO A 452 -5.59 0.39 -11.74
N SER A 453 -4.51 1.09 -11.39
CA SER A 453 -4.58 2.49 -10.96
C SER A 453 -3.37 3.30 -11.45
N PHE A 454 -3.53 4.61 -11.40
CA PHE A 454 -2.45 5.59 -11.57
C PHE A 454 -2.61 6.69 -10.52
N SER A 455 -1.64 7.58 -10.40
CA SER A 455 -1.66 8.67 -9.42
C SER A 455 -1.42 10.03 -10.08
N LEU A 456 -2.09 11.04 -9.55
CA LEU A 456 -1.95 12.45 -9.89
C LEU A 456 -1.19 13.14 -8.76
N LEU A 457 0.08 13.43 -9.01
CA LEU A 457 0.96 14.11 -8.08
C LEU A 457 1.02 15.60 -8.41
N TRP A 458 0.69 16.44 -7.44
CA TRP A 458 1.00 17.87 -7.47
C TRP A 458 2.15 18.15 -6.51
N ILE A 459 3.16 18.88 -6.97
CA ILE A 459 4.40 19.05 -6.19
C ILE A 459 5.08 20.42 -6.41
N THR A 460 5.40 21.12 -5.32
CA THR A 460 6.23 22.35 -5.30
C THR A 460 7.62 22.01 -4.78
N ALA A 461 8.46 23.00 -4.45
CA ALA A 461 9.76 22.73 -3.82
C ALA A 461 9.64 22.13 -2.39
N ASP A 462 8.60 22.49 -1.65
CA ASP A 462 8.45 22.20 -0.22
C ASP A 462 7.24 21.32 0.11
N LYS A 463 6.20 21.33 -0.74
CA LYS A 463 4.94 20.61 -0.53
C LYS A 463 4.67 19.63 -1.65
N HIS A 464 3.89 18.61 -1.32
CA HIS A 464 3.34 17.67 -2.29
C HIS A 464 1.96 17.21 -1.83
N ALA A 465 1.12 16.86 -2.79
CA ALA A 465 -0.16 16.21 -2.59
C ALA A 465 -0.36 15.18 -3.69
N LEU A 466 -0.99 14.05 -3.37
CA LEU A 466 -1.19 12.95 -4.29
C LEU A 466 -2.62 12.44 -4.20
N GLU A 467 -3.26 12.29 -5.35
CA GLU A 467 -4.56 11.64 -5.49
C GLU A 467 -4.40 10.38 -6.35
N LYS A 468 -4.97 9.26 -5.91
CA LYS A 468 -4.92 8.00 -6.66
C LYS A 468 -6.21 7.83 -7.47
N CYS A 469 -6.06 7.44 -8.72
CA CYS A 469 -7.13 7.25 -9.68
C CYS A 469 -7.24 5.78 -10.07
N TYR A 470 -8.41 5.21 -9.82
CA TYR A 470 -8.71 3.82 -10.16
C TYR A 470 -9.30 3.72 -11.56
N LEU A 471 -8.77 2.79 -12.35
CA LEU A 471 -9.35 2.44 -13.63
C LEU A 471 -10.47 1.40 -13.42
N PRO A 472 -11.51 1.39 -14.27
CA PRO A 472 -12.62 0.46 -14.13
C PRO A 472 -12.16 -1.00 -14.16
N GLU A 473 -12.87 -1.86 -13.45
CA GLU A 473 -12.62 -3.30 -13.49
C GLU A 473 -12.74 -3.84 -14.93
N GLU A 474 -11.94 -4.86 -15.27
CA GLU A 474 -11.92 -5.41 -16.63
C GLU A 474 -13.30 -5.89 -17.08
N SER A 475 -14.03 -6.55 -16.17
CA SER A 475 -15.39 -7.01 -16.39
C SER A 475 -16.33 -5.86 -16.78
N SER A 476 -16.25 -4.73 -16.07
CA SER A 476 -17.02 -3.52 -16.37
C SER A 476 -16.67 -2.96 -17.75
N VAL A 477 -15.38 -2.92 -18.09
CA VAL A 477 -14.91 -2.48 -19.41
C VAL A 477 -15.48 -3.38 -20.52
N ILE A 478 -15.42 -4.70 -20.35
CA ILE A 478 -15.96 -5.66 -21.32
C ILE A 478 -17.47 -5.52 -21.46
N GLN A 479 -18.20 -5.43 -20.35
CA GLN A 479 -19.66 -5.27 -20.35
C GLN A 479 -20.07 -3.99 -21.09
N LEU A 480 -19.37 -2.88 -20.87
CA LEU A 480 -19.62 -1.62 -21.58
C LEU A 480 -19.45 -1.78 -23.10
N TYR A 481 -18.40 -2.47 -23.56
CA TYR A 481 -18.24 -2.74 -25.00
C TYR A 481 -19.33 -3.65 -25.56
N MET A 482 -19.73 -4.69 -24.83
CA MET A 482 -20.79 -5.59 -25.26
C MET A 482 -22.14 -4.87 -25.37
N ILE A 483 -22.50 -4.06 -24.36
CA ILE A 483 -23.73 -3.26 -24.37
C ILE A 483 -23.68 -2.22 -25.50
N GLY A 484 -22.55 -1.54 -25.67
CA GLY A 484 -22.35 -0.58 -26.77
C GLY A 484 -22.47 -1.23 -28.15
N ALA A 485 -21.87 -2.41 -28.34
CA ALA A 485 -21.96 -3.15 -29.60
C ALA A 485 -23.40 -3.60 -29.90
N VAL A 486 -24.11 -4.13 -28.90
CA VAL A 486 -25.53 -4.49 -29.05
C VAL A 486 -26.36 -3.24 -29.37
N GLY A 487 -26.13 -2.12 -28.69
CA GLY A 487 -26.80 -0.85 -28.97
C GLY A 487 -26.59 -0.36 -30.41
N ILE A 488 -25.35 -0.45 -30.92
CA ILE A 488 -25.02 -0.10 -32.30
C ILE A 488 -25.73 -1.06 -33.28
N LEU A 489 -25.72 -2.36 -33.02
CA LEU A 489 -26.41 -3.35 -33.86
C LEU A 489 -27.93 -3.11 -33.87
N CYS A 490 -28.53 -2.80 -32.73
CA CYS A 490 -29.93 -2.43 -32.63
C CYS A 490 -30.23 -1.13 -33.40
N ALA A 491 -29.37 -0.11 -33.31
CA ALA A 491 -29.53 1.14 -34.04
C ALA A 491 -29.40 0.93 -35.56
N LEU A 492 -28.45 0.11 -36.01
CA LEU A 492 -28.29 -0.27 -37.41
C LEU A 492 -29.51 -1.05 -37.90
N ALA A 493 -29.97 -2.06 -37.15
CA ALA A 493 -31.18 -2.81 -37.48
C ALA A 493 -32.42 -1.90 -37.55
N TYR A 494 -32.58 -0.98 -36.60
CA TYR A 494 -33.65 0.00 -36.60
C TYR A 494 -33.59 0.91 -37.83
N SER A 495 -32.40 1.39 -38.20
CA SER A 495 -32.22 2.25 -39.39
C SER A 495 -32.56 1.55 -40.71
N VAL A 496 -32.34 0.23 -40.79
CA VAL A 496 -32.68 -0.60 -41.95
C VAL A 496 -34.18 -0.90 -41.97
N LEU A 497 -34.79 -1.18 -40.82
CA LEU A 497 -36.20 -1.52 -40.69
C LEU A 497 -37.13 -0.30 -40.80
N PHE A 498 -36.67 0.88 -40.37
CA PHE A 498 -37.41 2.13 -40.36
C PHE A 498 -36.63 3.25 -41.06
N PRO A 499 -36.45 3.17 -42.39
CA PRO A 499 -35.76 4.21 -43.14
C PRO A 499 -36.53 5.53 -43.04
N VAL A 500 -35.87 6.57 -42.53
CA VAL A 500 -36.44 7.92 -42.47
C VAL A 500 -36.69 8.37 -43.91
N LYS A 501 -37.96 8.53 -44.30
CA LYS A 501 -38.31 9.16 -45.57
C LYS A 501 -37.76 10.59 -45.54
N ALA A 502 -36.85 10.90 -46.45
CA ALA A 502 -36.31 12.25 -46.61
C ALA A 502 -37.47 13.24 -46.80
N VAL A 503 -37.68 14.12 -45.83
CA VAL A 503 -38.57 15.28 -45.98
C VAL A 503 -37.88 16.17 -47.01
N LYS A 504 -38.41 16.21 -48.23
CA LYS A 504 -38.03 17.22 -49.23
C LYS A 504 -38.47 18.58 -48.68
N LEU A 505 -37.52 19.37 -48.18
CA LEU A 505 -37.71 20.79 -47.95
C LEU A 505 -37.82 21.44 -49.34
N ASN A 506 -39.02 21.87 -49.71
CA ASN A 506 -39.31 22.64 -50.93
C ASN A 506 -38.92 24.10 -50.75
#